data_AF-M7PED6-F1
#
_entry.id   AF-M7PED6-F1
#
_cell.length_a   1.000
_cell.length_b   1.000
_cell.length_c   1.000
_cell.angle_alpha   90.00
_cell.angle_beta   90.00
_cell.angle_gamma   90.00
#
_symmetry.space_group_name_H-M   'P 1'
#
loop_
_entity.id
_entity.type
_entity.pdbx_description
1 polymer ?
#
loop_
_entity_poly.entity_id
_entity_poly.type
_entity_poly.pdbx_seq_one_letter_code
_entity_poly.pdbx_strand_id
1 'polypeptide(L)'
;MPKEQGSQGWIFNELLHLDNIDFCFSDYIPSYERVVFLLETIQKTYLDYSDLLKSAFISEYNTQHIIDSSDPLHPNNCLLYISSSTKPGYWMQRNIGMDQNINLSLYREHLCRYFGKTKLSCF
;
A
#
# COMPACT_ATOMS: atom_id res chain seq x y z
N MET A 1 12.18 -0.64 1.45
CA MET A 1 13.33 -1.51 1.10
C MET A 1 14.28 -1.57 2.28
N PRO A 2 14.98 -2.69 2.53
CA PRO A 2 16.15 -2.65 3.41
C PRO A 2 17.13 -1.64 2.78
N LYS A 3 17.36 -0.50 3.45
CA LYS A 3 18.21 0.59 2.93
C LYS A 3 19.61 0.10 2.55
N GLU A 4 20.04 -1.03 3.09
CA GLU A 4 21.34 -1.65 2.90
C GLU A 4 21.52 -2.43 1.59
N GLN A 5 20.44 -2.85 0.92
CA GLN A 5 20.53 -3.68 -0.30
C GLN A 5 20.37 -2.91 -1.61
N GLY A 6 19.96 -1.63 -1.55
CA GLY A 6 19.69 -0.82 -2.73
C GLY A 6 18.53 -1.37 -3.59
N SER A 7 18.32 -0.74 -4.75
CA SER A 7 17.29 -1.16 -5.70
C SER A 7 17.71 -2.43 -6.44
N GLN A 8 16.98 -3.53 -6.24
CA GLN A 8 17.30 -4.84 -6.81
C GLN A 8 16.66 -5.02 -8.19
N GLY A 9 17.39 -4.65 -9.25
CA GLY A 9 16.88 -4.70 -10.62
C GLY A 9 16.48 -6.10 -11.10
N TRP A 10 17.07 -7.17 -10.55
CA TRP A 10 16.68 -8.54 -10.87
C TRP A 10 15.25 -8.87 -10.38
N ILE A 11 14.83 -8.34 -9.22
CA ILE A 11 13.45 -8.50 -8.73
C ILE A 11 12.48 -7.78 -9.67
N PHE A 12 12.85 -6.58 -10.13
CA PHE A 12 12.01 -5.85 -11.07
C PHE A 12 11.82 -6.62 -12.39
N ASN A 13 12.89 -7.21 -12.91
CA ASN A 13 12.81 -8.04 -14.12
C ASN A 13 11.95 -9.30 -13.93
N GLU A 14 11.96 -9.89 -12.73
CA GLU A 14 11.09 -11.01 -12.39
C GLU A 14 9.62 -10.59 -12.32
N LEU A 15 9.33 -9.42 -11.72
CA LEU A 15 7.98 -8.86 -11.69
C LEU A 15 7.47 -8.53 -13.11
N LEU A 16 8.31 -7.95 -13.97
CA LEU A 16 8.00 -7.74 -15.38
C LEU A 16 7.64 -9.05 -16.10
N HIS A 17 8.35 -10.13 -15.79
CA HIS A 17 8.09 -11.43 -16.39
C HIS A 17 6.74 -12.01 -15.95
N LEU A 18 6.43 -11.91 -14.65
CA LEU A 18 5.15 -12.36 -14.09
C LEU A 18 3.97 -11.56 -14.65
N ASP A 19 4.12 -10.25 -14.77
CA ASP A 19 3.10 -9.34 -15.32
C ASP A 19 2.76 -9.69 -16.79
N ASN A 20 3.79 -10.03 -17.58
CA ASN A 20 3.59 -10.49 -18.95
C ASN A 20 2.87 -11.85 -19.03
N ILE A 21 3.20 -12.79 -18.13
CA ILE A 21 2.50 -14.08 -18.03
C ILE A 21 1.03 -13.85 -17.67
N ASP A 22 0.77 -13.06 -16.63
CA ASP A 22 -0.59 -12.77 -16.18
C ASP A 22 -1.44 -12.17 -17.30
N PHE A 23 -0.89 -11.23 -18.06
CA PHE A 23 -1.59 -10.68 -19.22
C PHE A 23 -1.90 -11.73 -20.29
N CYS A 24 -0.89 -12.53 -20.68
CA CYS A 24 -1.02 -13.49 -21.77
C CYS A 24 -2.00 -14.63 -21.44
N PHE A 25 -2.13 -14.96 -20.14
CA PHE A 25 -2.95 -16.07 -19.66
C PHE A 25 -4.07 -15.61 -18.73
N SER A 26 -4.44 -14.32 -18.81
CA SER A 26 -5.49 -13.75 -17.98
C SER A 26 -6.81 -14.49 -18.17
N ASP A 27 -7.48 -14.73 -17.05
CA ASP A 27 -8.82 -15.31 -17.07
C ASP A 27 -9.79 -14.41 -17.82
N TYR A 28 -10.88 -15.02 -18.31
CA TYR A 28 -11.93 -14.28 -18.98
C TYR A 28 -12.59 -13.30 -18.00
N ILE A 29 -12.46 -12.00 -18.29
CA ILE A 29 -13.15 -10.93 -17.57
C ILE A 29 -14.50 -10.65 -18.26
N PRO A 30 -15.63 -10.63 -17.51
CA PRO A 30 -16.92 -10.20 -18.03
C PRO A 30 -16.89 -8.83 -18.70
N SER A 31 -17.68 -8.65 -19.75
CA SER A 31 -17.64 -7.43 -20.58
C SER A 31 -17.90 -6.14 -19.80
N TYR A 32 -18.79 -6.14 -18.81
CA TYR A 32 -19.09 -4.94 -18.01
C TYR A 32 -17.89 -4.51 -17.15
N GLU A 33 -17.19 -5.45 -16.51
CA GLU A 33 -16.00 -5.16 -15.68
C GLU A 33 -14.88 -4.59 -16.55
N ARG A 34 -14.71 -5.16 -17.74
CA ARG A 34 -13.71 -4.68 -18.71
C ARG A 34 -14.00 -3.25 -19.16
N VAL A 35 -15.25 -2.89 -19.38
CA VAL A 35 -15.65 -1.52 -19.75
C VAL A 35 -15.39 -0.54 -18.60
N VAL A 36 -15.75 -0.91 -17.37
CA VAL A 36 -15.48 -0.07 -16.18
C VAL A 36 -13.98 0.16 -16.02
N PHE A 37 -13.17 -0.90 -16.10
CA PHE A 37 -11.72 -0.81 -16.03
C PHE A 37 -11.16 0.15 -17.10
N LEU A 38 -11.55 -0.02 -18.36
CA LEU A 38 -11.07 0.85 -19.45
C LEU A 38 -11.47 2.32 -19.25
N LEU A 39 -12.69 2.59 -18.80
CA LEU A 39 -13.16 3.95 -18.53
C LEU A 39 -12.35 4.62 -17.42
N GLU A 40 -12.09 3.91 -16.31
CA GLU A 40 -11.25 4.44 -15.23
C GLU A 40 -9.81 4.70 -15.70
N THR A 41 -9.25 3.80 -16.50
CA THR A 41 -7.90 3.93 -17.04
C THR A 41 -7.76 5.17 -17.93
N ILE A 42 -8.72 5.41 -18.83
CA ILE A 42 -8.74 6.59 -19.70
C ILE A 42 -8.75 7.89 -18.86
N GLN A 43 -9.44 7.89 -17.72
CA GLN A 43 -9.48 9.06 -16.85
C GLN A 43 -8.18 9.29 -16.08
N LYS A 44 -7.47 8.22 -15.72
CA LYS A 44 -6.28 8.27 -14.87
C LYS A 44 -4.99 8.49 -15.66
N THR A 45 -5.00 8.24 -16.97
CA THR A 45 -3.77 8.20 -17.77
C THR A 45 -3.91 8.99 -19.07
N TYR A 46 -2.82 9.61 -19.52
CA TYR A 46 -2.70 10.19 -20.86
C TYR A 46 -2.23 9.15 -21.89
N LEU A 47 -2.50 7.86 -21.66
CA LEU A 47 -2.03 6.79 -22.52
C LEU A 47 -2.76 6.83 -23.87
N ASP A 48 -2.05 6.42 -24.91
CA ASP A 48 -2.65 6.19 -26.21
C ASP A 48 -3.63 5.00 -26.13
N TYR A 49 -4.65 4.99 -26.99
CA TYR A 49 -5.70 3.96 -26.95
C TYR A 49 -5.14 2.55 -27.11
N SER A 50 -4.00 2.41 -27.81
CA SER A 50 -3.27 1.15 -27.99
C SER A 50 -2.67 0.59 -26.69
N ASP A 51 -2.43 1.45 -25.70
CA ASP A 51 -1.80 1.09 -24.43
C ASP A 51 -2.79 1.03 -23.27
N LEU A 52 -4.09 1.25 -23.51
CA LEU A 52 -5.12 1.15 -22.47
C LEU A 52 -5.24 -0.25 -21.87
N LEU A 53 -5.08 -1.28 -22.69
CA LEU A 53 -5.03 -2.66 -22.20
C LEU A 53 -3.72 -2.94 -21.46
N LYS A 54 -2.70 -2.09 -21.67
CA LYS A 54 -1.39 -2.19 -21.04
C LYS A 54 -1.19 -1.25 -19.87
N SER A 55 -2.20 -0.50 -19.48
CA SER A 55 -2.08 0.54 -18.44
C SER A 55 -1.77 0.00 -17.05
N ALA A 56 -2.10 -1.27 -16.80
CA ALA A 56 -1.82 -1.96 -15.55
C ALA A 56 -0.39 -2.50 -15.49
N PHE A 57 0.36 -2.46 -16.60
CA PHE A 57 1.64 -3.11 -16.67
C PHE A 57 2.73 -2.32 -15.98
N ILE A 58 3.70 -3.07 -15.48
CA ILE A 58 4.97 -2.53 -15.04
C ILE A 58 5.73 -2.07 -16.30
N SER A 59 6.00 -0.77 -16.42
CA SER A 59 6.63 -0.21 -17.61
C SER A 59 8.14 -0.05 -17.45
N GLU A 60 8.59 0.79 -16.51
CA GLU A 60 9.98 1.23 -16.44
C GLU A 60 10.58 1.05 -15.06
N TYR A 61 11.80 0.51 -15.05
CA TYR A 61 12.61 0.45 -13.85
C TYR A 61 13.18 1.82 -13.54
N ASN A 62 12.63 2.49 -12.54
CA ASN A 62 13.13 3.77 -12.08
C ASN A 62 13.59 3.69 -10.62
N THR A 63 14.90 3.58 -10.43
CA THR A 63 15.52 3.48 -9.11
C THR A 63 15.27 4.70 -8.25
N GLN A 64 15.27 5.91 -8.84
CA GLN A 64 14.98 7.14 -8.12
C GLN A 64 13.55 7.16 -7.60
N HIS A 65 12.58 6.76 -8.43
CA HIS A 65 11.19 6.67 -8.01
C HIS A 65 10.97 5.68 -6.87
N ILE A 66 11.69 4.55 -6.88
CA ILE A 66 11.67 3.57 -5.78
C ILE A 66 12.22 4.18 -4.48
N ILE A 67 13.33 4.94 -4.57
CA ILE A 67 13.92 5.62 -3.43
C ILE A 67 12.95 6.67 -2.88
N ASP A 68 12.45 7.56 -3.74
CA ASP A 68 11.51 8.64 -3.38
C ASP A 68 10.22 8.08 -2.76
N SER A 69 9.73 6.94 -3.27
CA SER A 69 8.54 6.26 -2.71
C SER A 69 8.83 5.58 -1.37
N SER A 70 10.08 5.22 -1.10
CA SER A 70 10.50 4.55 0.14
C SER A 70 10.86 5.52 1.27
N ASP A 71 11.29 6.73 0.94
CA ASP A 71 11.61 7.78 1.91
C ASP A 71 10.48 8.14 2.88
N PRO A 72 9.20 8.27 2.46
CA PRO A 72 8.12 8.54 3.39
C PRO A 72 7.77 7.35 4.30
N LEU A 73 8.26 6.13 4.03
CA LEU A 73 7.99 4.92 4.84
C LEU A 73 8.85 4.88 6.12
N HIS A 74 9.03 6.02 6.77
CA HIS A 74 9.67 6.14 8.06
C HIS A 74 8.66 5.88 9.18
N PRO A 75 9.01 5.21 10.30
CA PRO A 75 8.08 4.95 11.41
C PRO A 75 7.34 6.19 11.94
N ASN A 76 7.97 7.37 11.83
CA ASN A 76 7.38 8.65 12.25
C ASN A 76 6.27 9.16 11.32
N ASN A 77 6.15 8.60 10.11
CA ASN A 77 5.16 8.98 9.10
C ASN A 77 4.09 7.88 8.92
N CYS A 78 4.07 6.87 9.80
CA CYS A 78 3.15 5.74 9.71
C CYS A 78 1.94 5.91 10.63
N LEU A 79 0.77 5.52 10.14
CA LEU A 79 -0.42 5.28 10.96
C LEU A 79 -0.51 3.78 11.25
N LEU A 80 -0.57 3.41 12.53
CA LEU A 80 -0.82 2.04 12.94
C LEU A 80 -2.31 1.83 13.21
N TYR A 81 -2.94 0.95 12.44
CA TYR A 81 -4.30 0.50 12.69
C TYR A 81 -4.29 -0.87 13.38
N ILE A 82 -4.92 -0.95 14.55
CA ILE A 82 -5.09 -2.21 15.30
C ILE A 82 -6.60 -2.48 15.35
N SER A 83 -7.02 -3.63 14.84
CA SER A 83 -8.39 -4.14 15.02
C SER A 83 -8.40 -5.32 15.98
N SER A 84 -9.43 -5.39 16.83
CA SER A 84 -9.63 -6.52 17.74
C SER A 84 -11.11 -6.70 18.03
N SER A 85 -11.54 -7.96 18.11
CA SER A 85 -12.91 -8.33 18.51
C SER A 85 -13.15 -8.09 20.00
N THR A 86 -12.10 -8.20 20.83
CA THR A 86 -12.16 -7.88 22.25
C THR A 86 -11.99 -6.37 22.39
N LYS A 87 -13.10 -5.62 22.38
CA LYS A 87 -13.11 -4.15 22.56
C LYS A 87 -12.39 -3.79 23.87
N PRO A 88 -11.17 -3.25 23.81
CA PRO A 88 -10.51 -2.82 25.03
C PRO A 88 -11.29 -1.63 25.59
N GLY A 89 -11.56 -1.61 26.90
CA GLY A 89 -12.42 -0.59 27.54
C GLY A 89 -11.94 0.87 27.38
N TYR A 90 -10.77 1.09 26.80
CA TYR A 90 -10.21 2.40 26.48
C TYR A 90 -10.50 2.88 25.05
N TRP A 91 -11.28 2.17 24.24
CA TRP A 91 -11.67 2.62 22.89
C TRP A 91 -12.90 3.53 22.97
N MET A 92 -12.68 4.85 23.05
CA MET A 92 -13.72 5.81 23.46
C MET A 92 -14.28 6.72 22.36
N GLN A 93 -13.86 6.62 21.10
CA GLN A 93 -14.36 7.50 20.03
C GLN A 93 -15.25 6.73 19.04
N ARG A 94 -16.55 7.01 19.03
CA ARG A 94 -17.44 6.44 18.01
C ARG A 94 -17.30 7.21 16.71
N ASN A 95 -16.97 6.53 15.62
CA ASN A 95 -17.06 7.10 14.28
C ASN A 95 -18.54 7.21 13.89
N ILE A 96 -19.04 8.45 13.82
CA ILE A 96 -20.46 8.78 13.71
C ILE A 96 -21.11 8.21 12.44
N GLY A 97 -20.32 7.95 11.38
CA GLY A 97 -20.83 7.39 10.12
C GLY A 97 -20.84 5.87 10.00
N MET A 98 -20.15 5.13 10.88
CA MET A 98 -19.88 3.70 10.70
C MET A 98 -20.25 2.84 11.93
N ASP A 99 -20.78 3.43 13.00
CA ASP A 99 -21.04 2.78 14.30
C ASP A 99 -19.84 1.94 14.83
N GLN A 100 -18.63 2.36 14.46
CA GLN A 100 -17.38 1.74 14.89
C GLN A 100 -16.79 2.53 16.06
N ASN A 101 -16.34 1.81 17.10
CA ASN A 101 -15.54 2.40 18.16
C ASN A 101 -14.07 2.38 17.73
N ILE A 102 -13.46 3.55 17.62
CA ILE A 102 -12.07 3.80 17.26
C ILE A 102 -11.40 4.51 18.44
N ASN A 103 -10.11 4.28 18.65
CA ASN A 103 -9.28 5.16 19.48
C ASN A 103 -8.18 5.75 18.61
N LEU A 104 -8.13 7.08 18.51
CA LEU A 104 -7.04 7.80 17.88
C LEU A 104 -6.07 8.27 18.98
N SER A 105 -4.90 7.65 19.02
CA SER A 105 -3.89 7.93 20.02
C SER A 105 -2.51 8.03 19.36
N LEU A 106 -1.67 8.94 19.84
CA LEU A 106 -0.30 9.05 19.34
C LEU A 106 0.47 7.76 19.65
N TYR A 107 1.12 7.22 18.62
CA TYR A 107 1.88 5.96 18.63
C TYR A 107 2.85 5.84 19.82
N ARG A 108 3.47 6.96 20.23
CA ARG A 108 4.42 7.03 21.34
C ARG A 108 3.80 6.76 22.72
N GLU A 109 2.54 7.16 22.92
CA GLU A 109 1.85 6.98 24.22
C GLU A 109 1.38 5.54 24.42
N HIS A 110 1.05 4.84 23.34
CA HIS A 110 0.60 3.45 23.42
C HIS A 110 1.73 2.45 23.62
N LEU A 111 2.91 2.63 23.02
CA LEU A 111 4.04 1.74 23.26
C LEU A 111 4.48 1.73 24.74
N CYS A 112 4.54 2.90 25.38
CA CYS A 112 4.84 3.00 26.81
C CYS A 112 3.76 2.38 27.72
N ARG A 113 2.50 2.35 27.28
CA ARG A 113 1.39 1.72 28.01
C ARG A 113 1.28 0.21 27.78
N TYR A 114 1.60 -0.27 26.56
CA TYR A 114 1.50 -1.69 26.18
C TYR A 114 2.72 -2.51 26.62
N PHE A 115 3.93 -1.95 26.57
CA PHE A 115 5.17 -2.69 26.87
C PHE A 115 5.72 -2.48 28.29
N GLY A 116 4.99 -1.72 29.13
CA GLY A 116 5.45 -1.38 30.48
C GLY A 116 6.64 -0.41 30.46
N LYS A 117 6.89 0.25 31.60
CA LYS A 117 7.98 1.25 31.80
C LYS A 117 9.40 0.66 31.75
N THR A 118 9.66 -0.36 30.95
CA THR A 118 11.01 -0.88 30.72
C THR A 118 11.64 -0.13 29.57
N LYS A 119 12.38 0.94 29.92
CA LYS A 119 13.46 1.60 29.17
C LYS A 119 13.47 1.28 27.65
N LEU A 120 12.63 1.96 26.89
CA LEU A 120 12.94 2.23 25.49
C LEU A 120 13.78 3.50 25.45
N SER A 121 15.09 3.36 25.63
CA SER A 121 16.04 4.39 25.21
C SER A 121 16.04 4.39 23.68
N CYS A 122 15.35 5.37 23.09
CA CYS A 122 15.28 5.59 21.66
C CYS A 122 16.64 6.02 21.10
N PHE A 123 17.06 5.41 19.98
CA PHE A 123 17.89 6.06 18.96
C PHE A 123 17.06 7.09 18.20
#